data_AF-A0A8T1QRB0-F1
#
_entry.id   AF-A0A8T1QRB0-F1
#
_cell.length_a   1.000
_cell.length_b   1.000
_cell.length_c   1.000
_cell.angle_alpha   90.00
_cell.angle_beta   90.00
_cell.angle_gamma   90.00
#
_symmetry.space_group_name_H-M   'P 1'
#
loop_
_entity.id
_entity.type
_entity.pdbx_description
1 polymer ?
#
loop_
_entity_poly.entity_id
_entity_poly.type
_entity_poly.pdbx_seq_one_letter_code
_entity_poly.pdbx_strand_id
1 'polypeptide(L)'
;MTLATAARELPIKPGHMLAARLETSEGLVPCWNALMELKSCSNEIVLFFLNGQTDIDPDCCRAISIITHNCWPAMLTSIGFTAEEGNILRGYCDAASAPAAAPS
;
A
#
# COMPACT_ATOMS: atom_id res chain seq x y z
N MET A 1 15.40 49.63 -16.84
CA MET A 1 15.67 48.44 -16.01
C MET A 1 14.88 47.30 -16.59
N THR A 2 15.53 46.38 -17.31
CA THR A 2 14.88 45.28 -18.01
C THR A 2 15.21 44.00 -17.24
N LEU A 3 14.22 43.34 -16.64
CA LEU A 3 14.41 42.01 -16.07
C LEU A 3 14.44 40.99 -17.21
N ALA A 4 15.58 40.30 -17.37
CA ALA A 4 15.66 39.12 -18.20
C ALA A 4 15.26 37.89 -17.35
N THR A 5 14.03 37.41 -17.52
CA THR A 5 13.64 36.09 -17.01
C THR A 5 14.12 35.03 -17.99
N ALA A 6 15.27 34.40 -17.68
CA ALA A 6 15.72 33.22 -18.38
C ALA A 6 14.86 32.02 -17.96
N ALA A 7 13.74 31.81 -18.66
CA ALA A 7 13.01 30.56 -18.59
C ALA A 7 13.81 29.51 -19.38
N ARG A 8 14.33 28.49 -18.70
CA ARG A 8 14.81 27.28 -19.36
C ARG A 8 13.58 26.55 -19.91
N GLU A 9 13.31 26.70 -21.19
CA GLU A 9 12.38 25.86 -21.95
C GLU A 9 12.94 24.43 -21.93
N LEU A 10 12.60 23.65 -20.91
CA LEU A 10 12.83 22.20 -20.93
C LEU A 10 11.91 21.62 -22.02
N PRO A 11 12.44 20.94 -23.04
CA PRO A 11 11.61 20.31 -24.06
C PRO A 11 10.88 19.13 -23.42
N ILE A 12 9.70 19.38 -22.85
CA ILE A 12 8.82 18.34 -22.34
C ILE A 12 8.25 17.63 -23.58
N LYS A 13 8.94 16.60 -24.03
CA LYS A 13 8.45 15.69 -25.07
C LYS A 13 7.15 15.05 -24.54
N PRO A 14 6.00 15.17 -25.24
CA PRO A 14 4.71 14.67 -24.75
C PRO A 14 4.74 13.19 -24.34
N GLY A 15 5.60 12.39 -24.97
CA GLY A 15 5.78 10.96 -24.66
C GLY A 15 6.44 10.67 -23.30
N HIS A 16 7.25 11.57 -22.75
CA HIS A 16 7.89 11.35 -21.44
C HIS A 16 6.90 11.53 -20.27
N MET A 17 5.88 12.38 -20.44
CA MET A 17 4.83 12.59 -19.44
C MET A 17 3.89 11.38 -19.35
N LEU A 18 3.61 10.72 -20.47
CA LEU A 18 2.82 9.48 -20.51
C LEU A 18 3.62 8.29 -19.97
N ALA A 19 4.90 8.18 -20.34
CA ALA A 19 5.80 7.16 -19.79
C ALA A 19 5.92 7.29 -18.26
N ALA A 20 6.16 8.49 -17.73
CA ALA A 20 6.20 8.72 -16.27
C ALA A 20 4.88 8.36 -15.55
N ARG A 21 3.72 8.50 -16.22
CA ARG A 21 2.42 8.03 -15.71
C ARG A 21 2.22 6.51 -15.85
N LEU A 22 2.84 5.88 -16.84
CA LEU A 22 2.88 4.43 -17.03
C LEU A 22 3.87 3.76 -16.06
N GLU A 23 4.96 4.41 -15.67
CA GLU A 23 5.80 3.97 -14.54
C GLU A 23 4.97 3.94 -13.24
N THR A 24 3.97 4.84 -13.11
CA THR A 24 2.96 4.75 -12.04
C THR A 24 2.05 3.50 -12.19
N SER A 25 1.88 2.99 -13.41
CA SER A 25 1.13 1.75 -13.67
C SER A 25 1.93 0.48 -13.37
N GLU A 26 3.26 0.54 -13.40
CA GLU A 26 4.13 -0.56 -12.94
C GLU A 26 3.99 -0.79 -11.43
N GLY A 27 3.74 0.27 -10.65
CA GLY A 27 3.33 0.16 -9.25
C GLY A 27 1.88 -0.30 -9.03
N LEU A 28 1.04 -0.27 -10.07
CA LEU A 28 -0.39 -0.57 -9.97
C LEU A 28 -0.65 -2.08 -10.03
N VAL A 29 0.15 -2.83 -10.80
CA VAL A 29 0.11 -4.31 -10.85
C VAL A 29 0.39 -4.95 -9.48
N PRO A 30 1.48 -4.64 -8.76
CA PRO A 30 1.74 -5.21 -7.44
C PRO A 30 0.68 -4.78 -6.42
N CYS A 31 0.16 -3.56 -6.50
CA CYS A 31 -0.96 -3.12 -5.68
C CYS A 31 -2.25 -3.90 -5.96
N TRP A 32 -2.53 -4.18 -7.22
CA TRP A 32 -3.69 -4.97 -7.62
C TRP A 32 -3.57 -6.43 -7.17
N ASN A 33 -2.40 -7.03 -7.35
CA ASN A 33 -2.13 -8.39 -6.89
C ASN A 33 -2.26 -8.50 -5.38
N ALA A 34 -1.66 -7.57 -4.63
CA ALA A 34 -1.80 -7.53 -3.18
C ALA A 34 -3.25 -7.33 -2.74
N LEU A 35 -4.05 -6.52 -3.46
CA LEU A 35 -5.47 -6.35 -3.15
C LEU A 35 -6.26 -7.64 -3.35
N MET A 36 -5.96 -8.40 -4.41
CA MET A 36 -6.58 -9.71 -4.65
C MET A 36 -6.18 -10.72 -3.58
N GLU A 37 -4.93 -10.72 -3.16
CA GLU A 37 -4.44 -11.54 -2.05
C GLU A 37 -5.13 -11.17 -0.73
N LEU A 38 -5.26 -9.88 -0.45
CA LEU A 38 -5.96 -9.39 0.74
C LEU A 38 -7.44 -9.81 0.74
N LYS A 39 -8.07 -9.91 -0.44
CA LYS A 39 -9.45 -10.37 -0.57
C LYS A 39 -9.60 -11.84 -0.12
N SER A 40 -8.63 -12.71 -0.42
CA SER A 40 -8.64 -14.10 0.09
C SER A 40 -8.52 -14.16 1.62
N CYS A 41 -7.83 -13.20 2.23
CA CYS A 41 -7.67 -13.09 3.69
C CYS A 41 -8.92 -12.59 4.43
N SER A 42 -10.01 -12.30 3.71
CA SER A 42 -11.22 -11.69 4.30
C SER A 42 -11.80 -12.47 5.47
N ASN A 43 -11.74 -13.82 5.45
CA ASN A 43 -12.23 -14.62 6.57
C ASN A 43 -11.38 -14.44 7.85
N GLU A 44 -10.05 -14.47 7.72
CA GLU A 44 -9.12 -14.25 8.83
C GLU A 44 -9.27 -12.84 9.41
N ILE A 45 -9.37 -11.84 8.53
CA ILE A 45 -9.51 -10.44 8.93
C ILE A 45 -10.84 -10.20 9.65
N VAL A 46 -11.93 -10.79 9.17
CA VAL A 46 -13.22 -10.72 9.86
C VAL A 46 -13.14 -11.39 11.24
N LEU A 47 -12.51 -12.56 11.34
CA LEU A 47 -12.34 -13.25 12.63
C LEU A 47 -11.44 -12.46 13.59
N PHE A 48 -10.40 -11.80 13.09
CA PHE A 48 -9.54 -10.89 13.85
C PHE A 48 -10.36 -9.77 14.49
N PHE A 49 -11.21 -9.08 13.73
CA PHE A 49 -12.02 -7.99 14.27
C PHE A 49 -13.19 -8.46 15.15
N LEU A 50 -13.82 -9.60 14.85
CA LEU A 50 -14.97 -10.10 15.62
C LEU A 50 -14.59 -10.77 16.95
N ASN A 51 -13.52 -11.57 16.93
CA ASN A 51 -13.14 -12.41 18.08
C ASN A 51 -11.85 -11.93 18.76
N GLY A 52 -11.14 -10.95 18.18
CA GLY A 52 -9.80 -10.57 18.63
C GLY A 52 -8.75 -11.66 18.38
N GLN A 53 -9.04 -12.61 17.48
CA GLN A 53 -8.17 -13.75 17.23
C GLN A 53 -6.97 -13.32 16.37
N THR A 54 -5.77 -13.47 16.93
CA THR A 54 -4.51 -12.93 16.38
C THR A 54 -3.81 -13.92 15.45
N ASP A 55 -4.51 -14.49 14.48
CA ASP A 55 -3.86 -15.37 13.51
C ASP A 55 -4.25 -14.93 12.10
N ILE A 56 -3.59 -13.86 11.65
CA ILE A 56 -3.53 -13.48 10.25
C ILE A 56 -2.30 -14.15 9.65
N ASP A 57 -2.48 -14.91 8.59
CA ASP A 57 -1.42 -15.66 7.94
C ASP A 57 -0.27 -14.72 7.46
N PRO A 58 1.00 -15.15 7.51
CA PRO A 58 2.13 -14.35 7.03
C PRO A 58 1.97 -13.83 5.60
N ASP A 59 1.34 -14.57 4.69
CA ASP A 59 1.10 -14.12 3.32
C ASP A 59 0.02 -13.03 3.28
N CYS A 60 -1.00 -13.13 4.14
CA CYS A 60 -1.98 -12.07 4.35
C CYS A 60 -1.33 -10.80 4.93
N CYS A 61 -0.41 -10.94 5.89
CA CYS A 61 0.34 -9.82 6.43
C CYS A 61 1.28 -9.17 5.39
N ARG A 62 1.84 -9.96 4.48
CA ARG A 62 2.62 -9.43 3.35
C ARG A 62 1.75 -8.59 2.42
N ALA A 63 0.55 -9.06 2.09
CA ALA A 63 -0.40 -8.32 1.27
C ALA A 63 -0.81 -6.99 1.92
N ILE A 64 -1.11 -7.02 3.23
CA ILE A 64 -1.41 -5.81 4.03
C ILE A 64 -0.24 -4.83 3.99
N SER A 65 0.99 -5.29 4.19
CA SER A 65 2.19 -4.45 4.15
C SER A 65 2.36 -3.79 2.77
N ILE A 66 2.23 -4.56 1.67
CA ILE A 66 2.33 -4.02 0.31
C ILE A 66 1.31 -2.91 0.10
N ILE A 67 0.04 -3.15 0.45
CA ILE A 67 -1.03 -2.17 0.24
C ILE A 67 -0.82 -0.92 1.10
N THR A 68 -0.50 -1.09 2.37
CA THR A 68 -0.46 0.01 3.33
C THR A 68 0.81 0.86 3.23
N HIS A 69 1.89 0.34 2.66
CA HIS A 69 3.13 1.09 2.43
C HIS A 69 3.29 1.62 1.01
N ASN A 70 2.82 0.89 0.00
CA ASN A 70 3.17 1.16 -1.39
C ASN A 70 1.97 1.56 -2.26
N CYS A 71 0.75 1.39 -1.76
CA CYS A 71 -0.47 1.61 -2.54
C CYS A 71 -1.29 2.78 -2.02
N TRP A 72 -2.24 3.24 -2.83
CA TRP A 72 -3.13 4.35 -2.45
C TRP A 72 -4.09 3.87 -1.34
N PRO A 73 -4.25 4.62 -0.23
CA PRO A 73 -5.28 4.36 0.79
C PRO A 73 -6.70 4.04 0.26
N ALA A 74 -7.10 4.58 -0.90
CA ALA A 74 -8.42 4.40 -1.51
C ALA A 74 -8.64 2.98 -2.07
N MET A 75 -7.58 2.18 -2.21
CA MET A 75 -7.70 0.79 -2.66
C MET A 75 -8.40 -0.08 -1.62
N LEU A 76 -8.06 0.08 -0.33
CA LEU A 76 -8.67 -0.65 0.76
C LEU A 76 -10.16 -0.34 0.91
N THR A 77 -10.52 0.94 0.77
CA THR A 77 -11.93 1.38 0.82
C THR A 77 -12.77 0.79 -0.30
N SER A 78 -12.16 0.43 -1.43
CA SER A 78 -12.88 -0.15 -2.57
C SER A 78 -13.37 -1.57 -2.32
N ILE A 79 -12.81 -2.27 -1.33
CA ILE A 79 -13.22 -3.63 -0.92
C ILE A 79 -13.88 -3.65 0.46
N GLY A 80 -14.21 -2.48 1.03
CA GLY A 80 -14.98 -2.36 2.26
C GLY A 80 -14.18 -2.12 3.53
N PHE A 81 -12.86 -1.92 3.45
CA PHE A 81 -12.06 -1.53 4.61
C PHE A 81 -12.10 -0.03 4.84
N THR A 82 -12.21 0.38 6.09
CA THR A 82 -11.95 1.74 6.52
C THR A 82 -10.44 2.00 6.63
N ALA A 83 -10.05 3.29 6.64
CA ALA A 83 -8.66 3.66 6.87
C ALA A 83 -8.17 3.22 8.27
N GLU A 84 -9.05 3.26 9.27
CA GLU A 84 -8.78 2.82 10.64
C GLU A 84 -8.42 1.32 10.67
N GLU A 85 -9.27 0.48 10.08
CA GLU A 85 -9.05 -0.97 10.02
C GLU A 85 -7.74 -1.32 9.29
N GLY A 86 -7.43 -0.61 8.19
CA GLY A 86 -6.16 -0.78 7.49
C GLY A 86 -4.93 -0.44 8.36
N ASN A 87 -5.02 0.61 9.19
CA ASN A 87 -3.95 0.97 10.11
C ASN A 87 -3.77 -0.05 11.24
N ILE A 88 -4.87 -0.60 11.76
CA ILE A 88 -4.84 -1.65 12.80
C ILE A 88 -4.17 -2.91 12.24
N LEU A 89 -4.58 -3.36 11.05
CA LEU A 89 -4.01 -4.52 10.37
C LEU A 89 -2.51 -4.36 10.09
N ARG A 90 -2.09 -3.17 9.64
CA ARG A 90 -0.65 -2.87 9.47
C ARG A 90 0.10 -3.00 10.80
N GLY A 91 -0.38 -2.35 11.85
CA GLY A 91 0.28 -2.39 13.16
C GLY A 91 0.41 -3.82 13.71
N TYR A 92 -0.62 -4.64 13.50
CA TYR A 92 -0.59 -6.06 13.84
C TYR A 92 0.49 -6.82 13.06
N CYS A 93 0.50 -6.69 11.73
CA CYS A 93 1.43 -7.42 10.87
C CYS A 93 2.89 -6.97 11.04
N ASP A 94 3.12 -5.69 11.29
CA ASP A 94 4.46 -5.16 11.58
C ASP A 94 5.00 -5.77 12.88
N ALA A 95 4.17 -5.90 13.91
CA ALA A 95 4.54 -6.54 15.17
C ALA A 95 4.79 -8.05 15.02
N ALA A 96 3.98 -8.74 14.21
CA ALA A 96 4.17 -10.17 13.90
C ALA A 96 5.47 -10.45 13.12
N SER A 97 5.94 -9.48 12.34
CA SER A 97 7.18 -9.58 11.57
C SER A 97 8.45 -9.24 12.37
N ALA A 98 8.31 -8.64 13.55
CA ALA A 98 9.45 -8.26 14.38
C ALA A 98 10.13 -9.51 14.96
N PRO A 99 11.48 -9.58 14.92
CA PRO A 99 12.19 -10.65 15.63
C PRO A 99 11.85 -10.57 17.12
N ALA A 100 11.49 -11.70 17.72
CA ALA A 100 11.20 -11.79 19.15
C ALA A 100 12.36 -11.14 19.91
N ALA A 101 12.06 -10.06 20.65
CA ALA A 101 13.07 -9.35 21.42
C ALA A 101 13.78 -10.37 22.32
N ALA A 102 15.09 -10.50 22.15
CA ALA A 102 15.89 -11.39 22.97
C ALA A 102 15.69 -10.98 24.44
N PRO A 103 15.38 -11.92 25.36
CA PRO A 103 15.29 -11.60 26.77
C PRO A 103 16.67 -11.12 27.26
N SER A 104 16.70 -9.92 27.84
CA SER A 104 17.87 -9.36 28.54
C SER A 104 18.18 -10.11 29.82
#